data_AF-A0A965EMA5-F1
#
_entry.id   AF-A0A965EMA5-F1
#
_cell.length_a   1.000
_cell.length_b   1.000
_cell.length_c   1.000
_cell.angle_alpha   90.00
_cell.angle_beta   90.00
_cell.angle_gamma   90.00
#
_symmetry.space_group_name_H-M   'P 1'
#
loop_
_entity.id
_entity.type
_entity.pdbx_description
1 polymer ?
#
loop_
_entity_poly.entity_id
_entity_poly.type
_entity_poly.pdbx_seq_one_letter_code
_entity_poly.pdbx_strand_id
1 'polypeptide(L)' 'GAGVHERYSFSQDSGALQVVDQSALLSPDRNTLYLLVVRCSESCYQKNQKTIEAISASLVVRGARG' A
#
# COMPACT_ATOMS: atom_id res chain seq x y z
N GLY A 1 7.81 -9.46 10.04
CA GLY A 1 6.76 -8.74 10.79
C GLY A 1 5.41 -9.25 10.34
N ALA A 2 4.38 -9.13 11.18
CA ALA A 2 3.02 -9.30 10.71
C ALA A 2 2.67 -8.08 9.82
N GLY A 3 1.97 -8.33 8.72
CA GLY A 3 1.62 -7.32 7.75
C GLY A 3 0.24 -7.55 7.18
N VAL A 4 -0.41 -6.48 6.74
CA VAL A 4 -1.68 -6.51 6.02
C VAL A 4 -1.50 -5.78 4.71
N HIS A 5 -2.01 -6.36 3.63
CA HIS A 5 -2.13 -5.72 2.35
C HIS A 5 -3.60 -5.65 1.98
N GLU A 6 -4.06 -4.46 1.61
CA GLU A 6 -5.45 -4.22 1.25
C GLU A 6 -5.52 -3.34 0.01
N ARG A 7 -6.43 -3.71 -0.89
CA ARG A 7 -6.79 -2.91 -2.05
C ARG A 7 -8.29 -2.71 -2.05
N TYR A 8 -8.71 -1.46 -2.14
CA TYR A 8 -10.13 -1.11 -2.22
C TYR A 8 -10.36 0.03 -3.20
N SER A 9 -11.59 0.14 -3.67
CA SER A 9 -12.01 1.20 -4.58
C SER A 9 -13.20 1.94 -4.00
N PHE A 10 -13.26 3.24 -4.25
CA PHE A 10 -14.36 4.08 -3.80
C PHE A 10 -14.64 5.18 -4.82
N SER A 11 -15.90 5.58 -4.90
CA SER A 11 -16.32 6.73 -5.71
C SER A 11 -16.13 8.02 -4.90
N GLN A 12 -15.50 9.03 -5.49
CA GLN A 12 -15.57 10.39 -4.94
C GLN A 12 -16.88 11.08 -5.36
N ASP A 13 -17.22 12.20 -4.71
CA ASP A 13 -18.40 13.02 -5.01
C ASP A 13 -18.51 13.43 -6.50
N SER A 14 -17.38 13.45 -7.22
CA SER A 14 -17.32 13.71 -8.66
C SER A 14 -17.69 12.50 -9.54
N GLY A 15 -18.02 11.34 -8.96
CA GLY A 15 -18.28 10.08 -9.65
C GLY A 15 -17.02 9.36 -10.14
N ALA A 16 -15.83 9.95 -9.99
CA ALA A 16 -14.59 9.33 -10.39
C ALA A 16 -14.20 8.19 -9.44
N LEU A 17 -13.99 6.98 -9.99
CA LEU A 17 -13.52 5.83 -9.22
C LEU A 17 -12.04 6.03 -8.84
N GLN A 18 -11.78 5.95 -7.54
CA GLN A 18 -10.44 5.97 -6.96
C GLN A 18 -10.09 4.58 -6.47
N VAL A 19 -8.81 4.23 -6.60
CA VAL A 19 -8.23 3.00 -6.05
C VAL A 19 -7.24 3.41 -4.96
N VAL A 20 -7.30 2.69 -3.84
CA VAL A 20 -6.27 2.70 -2.81
C VAL A 20 -5.68 1.32 -2.71
N ASP A 21 -4.36 1.25 -2.76
CA ASP A 21 -3.56 0.05 -2.55
C ASP A 21 -2.60 0.36 -1.39
N GLN A 22 -2.79 -0.34 -0.27
CA GLN A 22 -2.07 -0.08 0.96
C GLN A 22 -1.41 -1.33 1.53
N SER A 23 -0.21 -1.13 2.07
CA SER A 23 0.52 -2.15 2.82
C SER A 23 0.88 -1.58 4.19
N ALA A 24 0.51 -2.32 5.24
CA ALA A 24 0.84 -2.01 6.63
C ALA A 24 1.78 -3.08 7.18
N LEU A 25 2.89 -2.68 7.79
CA LEU A 25 3.88 -3.56 8.37
C LEU A 25 4.22 -3.14 9.80
N LEU A 26 4.08 -4.06 10.75
CA LEU A 26 4.51 -3.82 12.13
C LEU A 26 5.97 -4.24 12.30
N SER A 27 6.77 -3.36 12.91
CA SER A 27 8.15 -3.66 13.27
C SER A 27 8.25 -4.88 14.20
N PRO A 28 9.37 -5.62 14.20
CA PRO A 28 9.53 -6.81 15.05
C PRO A 28 9.36 -6.53 16.56
N ASP A 29 9.81 -5.36 17.02
CA ASP A 29 9.66 -4.87 18.41
C ASP A 29 8.25 -4.31 18.70
N ARG A 30 7.36 -4.31 17.70
CA ARG A 30 5.97 -3.85 17.76
C ARG A 30 5.78 -2.38 18.17
N ASN A 31 6.81 -1.55 18.04
CA ASN A 31 6.76 -0.14 18.42
C ASN A 31 6.51 0.81 17.24
N THR A 32 6.65 0.33 16.00
CA THR A 32 6.52 1.16 14.79
C THR A 32 5.64 0.49 13.74
N LEU A 33 4.61 1.19 13.28
CA LEU A 33 3.79 0.81 12.14
C LEU A 33 4.27 1.56 10.88
N TYR A 34 4.67 0.81 9.85
CA TYR A 34 5.04 1.34 8.54
C TYR A 34 3.86 1.21 7.59
N LEU A 35 3.52 2.30 6.91
CA LEU A 35 2.41 2.36 5.94
C LEU A 35 2.96 2.79 4.59
N LEU A 36 2.67 2.00 3.56
CA LEU A 36 2.78 2.39 2.16
C LEU A 36 1.37 2.54 1.62
N VAL A 37 1.04 3.71 1.09
CA VAL A 37 -0.29 4.00 0.53
C VAL A 37 -0.11 4.56 -0.87
N VAL A 38 -0.70 3.88 -1.85
CA VAL A 38 -0.83 4.37 -3.23
C VAL A 38 -2.28 4.70 -3.49
N ARG A 39 -2.54 5.96 -3.88
CA ARG A 39 -3.87 6.42 -4.27
C ARG A 39 -3.83 7.03 -5.66
N CYS A 40 -4.69 6.55 -6.56
CA CYS A 40 -4.88 7.15 -7.88
C CYS A 40 -6.26 6.81 -8.47
N SER A 41 -6.60 7.45 -9.60
CA SER A 41 -7.78 7.06 -10.38
C SER A 41 -7.65 5.61 -10.85
N GLU A 42 -8.77 4.94 -11.08
CA GLU A 42 -8.77 3.56 -11.61
C GLU A 42 -7.94 3.42 -12.90
N SER A 43 -8.07 4.38 -13.82
CA SER A 43 -7.31 4.39 -15.07
C SER A 43 -5.78 4.51 -14.86
N CYS A 44 -5.37 5.32 -13.87
CA CYS A 44 -3.97 5.45 -13.50
C CYS A 44 -3.45 4.16 -12.85
N TYR A 45 -4.27 3.55 -12.00
CA TYR A 45 -3.94 2.30 -11.32
C TYR A 45 -3.72 1.18 -12.32
N GLN A 46 -4.67 0.96 -13.23
CA GLN A 46 -4.58 -0.08 -14.27
C GLN A 46 -3.34 0.13 -15.17
N LYS A 47 -3.06 1.38 -15.56
CA LYS A 47 -1.88 1.70 -16.39
C LYS A 47 -0.55 1.37 -15.70
N ASN A 48 -0.47 1.52 -14.38
CA ASN A 48 0.77 1.39 -13.61
C ASN A 48 0.80 0.17 -12.69
N GLN A 49 -0.18 -0.75 -12.81
CA GLN A 49 -0.42 -1.83 -11.87
C GLN A 49 0.84 -2.63 -11.55
N LYS A 50 1.56 -3.07 -12.59
CA LYS A 50 2.78 -3.87 -12.41
C LYS A 50 3.86 -3.14 -11.60
N THR A 51 4.01 -1.84 -11.84
CA THR A 51 4.98 -1.01 -11.10
C THR A 51 4.56 -0.84 -9.65
N ILE A 52 3.27 -0.59 -9.40
CA ILE A 52 2.71 -0.44 -8.05
C ILE A 52 2.85 -1.74 -7.26
N GLU A 53 2.54 -2.88 -7.88
CA GLU A 53 2.67 -4.22 -7.27
C GLU A 53 4.14 -4.55 -6.97
N ALA A 54 5.07 -4.21 -7.88
CA ALA A 54 6.50 -4.39 -7.65
C ALA A 54 7.02 -3.56 -6.47
N ILE A 55 6.59 -2.29 -6.35
CA ILE A 55 6.94 -1.44 -5.21
C ILE A 55 6.39 -2.04 -3.91
N SER A 56 5.12 -2.44 -3.91
CA SER A 56 4.47 -3.02 -2.73
C SER A 56 5.13 -4.32 -2.28
N ALA A 57 5.48 -5.21 -3.21
CA ALA A 57 6.20 -6.45 -2.92
C ALA A 57 7.64 -6.21 -2.42
N SER A 58 8.26 -5.08 -2.77
CA SER A 58 9.62 -4.74 -2.33
C SER A 58 9.70 -4.17 -0.91
N LEU A 59 8.56 -3.85 -0.29
CA LEU A 59 8.52 -3.26 1.04
C LEU A 59 8.92 -4.27 2.11
N VAL A 60 10.13 -4.13 2.64
CA VAL A 60 10.66 -4.98 3.72
C VAL A 60 11.08 -4.10 4.90
N VAL A 61 10.42 -4.28 6.04
CA VAL A 61 10.84 -3.68 7.31
C VAL A 61 11.88 -4.59 7.96
N ARG A 62 13.12 -4.11 8.06
CA ARG A 62 14.18 -4.77 8.82
C ARG A 62 14.16 -4.24 10.25
N GLY A 63 14.24 -5.12 11.23
CA GLY A 63 14.45 -4.70 12.62
C GLY A 63 15.79 -3.99 12.76
N ALA A 64 15.87 -3.02 13.68
CA ALA A 64 17.15 -2.53 14.14
C ALA A 64 17.94 -3.75 14.65
N ARG A 65 19.16 -3.97 14.12
CA ARG A 65 20.07 -4.92 14.73
C ARG A 65 20.39 -4.38 16.12
N GLY A 66 19.85 -5.03 17.15
CA GLY A 66 20.35 -4.91 18.51
C GLY A 66 21.74 -5.51 18.62
#